data_AF-A0A6L9XU91-F1
#
_entry.id   AF-A0A6L9XU91-F1
#
_cell.length_a   1.000
_cell.length_b   1.000
_cell.length_c   1.000
_cell.angle_alpha   90.00
_cell.angle_beta   90.00
_cell.angle_gamma   90.00
#
_symmetry.space_group_name_H-M   'P 1'
#
loop_
_entity.id
_entity.type
_entity.pdbx_description
1 polymer ?
#
loop_
_entity_poly.entity_id
_entity_poly.type
_entity_poly.pdbx_seq_one_letter_code
_entity_poly.pdbx_strand_id
1 'polypeptide(L)'
;MRSTRRRALFALSVPVLITAVALSGCTSGTNSSSNASKATLTLGMTQDITGWDVSNQPPYQNYPMMAVWDTVIRCDKFGKPLPGLAESWKISDDQKTLTAKLRSGQKFSDGTPADSAAVKATFEFASKNGGGAARYAGIKVDAPDATDVSITWPQANPLIVLSTCNVPITTPKVLASKDFKTPVGSGPYVLDTSHTTQGSVYSFTKNDAYWDAKTFPYKKLVVKVLGSDTAVLSALKTGQIDGSLITTSTVNQAKSSGLKLQTLKGETTRLLITDHLGKTIPALGNVDVRRAMNMVFDKKAVADKLYLGNAEPATQIFRPGSDAYIDGMTDPYPFNVDKAKALMKSAGYESGFTLTIPVIQGSGVDKLLPYVTQQLSLINIKVEQQALSGPNMYAELLSGKYPVPLWPLGNYGESLEDINDYVLTTGIWNVSHQPDATIDSLWAKINTSSGDQRKQAEQDINKYISDQAWFVPMAYPDLFFAYRSNINVQPSSDYAALNPLLRDFK
;
A
#
# COMPACT_ATOMS: atom_id res chain seq x y z
N MET A 1 9.89 -26.85 -87.26
CA MET A 1 10.17 -26.34 -85.90
C MET A 1 10.40 -27.52 -84.97
N ARG A 2 11.67 -27.95 -84.86
CA ARG A 2 12.52 -27.88 -83.64
C ARG A 2 12.03 -28.74 -82.46
N SER A 3 12.44 -30.01 -82.51
CA SER A 3 12.75 -30.88 -81.37
C SER A 3 14.06 -30.44 -80.66
N THR A 4 14.41 -31.11 -79.55
CA THR A 4 15.71 -31.16 -78.80
C THR A 4 15.82 -30.23 -77.59
N ARG A 5 16.51 -30.52 -76.47
CA ARG A 5 17.40 -31.61 -75.96
C ARG A 5 17.63 -31.32 -74.45
N ARG A 6 17.73 -32.34 -73.57
CA ARG A 6 18.95 -32.84 -72.85
C ARG A 6 19.87 -31.77 -72.22
N ARG A 7 20.34 -31.87 -70.97
CA ARG A 7 21.50 -32.68 -70.47
C ARG A 7 21.70 -32.37 -68.96
N ALA A 8 21.84 -33.35 -68.06
CA ALA A 8 23.10 -34.00 -67.59
C ALA A 8 23.59 -33.40 -66.25
N LEU A 9 24.24 -34.06 -65.29
CA LEU A 9 25.12 -35.24 -65.31
C LEU A 9 25.12 -35.97 -63.95
N PHE A 10 25.31 -37.28 -64.01
CA PHE A 10 25.79 -38.18 -62.96
C PHE A 10 27.30 -37.98 -62.69
N ALA A 11 27.75 -38.27 -61.46
CA ALA A 11 29.09 -38.82 -61.23
C ALA A 11 29.05 -39.84 -60.07
N LEU A 12 29.38 -41.09 -60.41
CA LEU A 12 29.59 -42.24 -59.52
C LEU A 12 30.90 -42.11 -58.73
N SER A 13 30.95 -42.65 -57.51
CA SER A 13 31.95 -43.67 -57.13
C SER A 13 31.50 -44.47 -55.88
N VAL A 14 31.66 -45.78 -55.98
CA VAL A 14 31.30 -46.91 -55.09
C VAL A 14 32.66 -47.45 -54.55
N PRO A 15 32.83 -47.97 -53.30
CA PRO A 15 32.27 -49.28 -52.91
C PRO A 15 31.96 -49.59 -51.42
N VAL A 16 30.94 -50.44 -51.26
CA VAL A 16 30.86 -51.69 -50.47
C VAL A 16 31.51 -51.76 -49.07
N LEU A 17 30.71 -52.02 -48.03
CA LEU A 17 30.79 -53.17 -47.09
C LEU A 17 29.68 -53.02 -46.02
N ILE A 18 28.61 -53.83 -46.04
CA ILE A 18 28.39 -55.04 -45.20
C ILE A 18 28.37 -54.77 -43.68
N THR A 19 27.14 -54.66 -43.16
CA THR A 19 26.61 -55.11 -41.85
C THR A 19 27.53 -55.31 -40.65
N ALA A 20 27.22 -54.62 -39.55
CA ALA A 20 26.96 -55.24 -38.24
C ALA A 20 26.17 -54.30 -37.32
N VAL A 21 25.08 -54.82 -36.77
CA VAL A 21 24.20 -54.20 -35.78
C VAL A 21 24.96 -53.98 -34.48
N ALA A 22 24.98 -52.74 -33.99
CA ALA A 22 25.26 -52.43 -32.59
C ALA A 22 24.04 -51.69 -32.02
N LEU A 23 23.33 -52.36 -31.10
CA LEU A 23 22.34 -51.75 -30.23
C LEU A 23 23.04 -50.68 -29.38
N SER A 24 22.79 -49.41 -29.69
CA SER A 24 23.07 -48.31 -28.77
C SER A 24 21.72 -47.73 -28.34
N GLY A 25 21.40 -47.99 -27.07
CA GLY A 25 20.11 -47.67 -26.47
C GLY A 25 19.74 -46.19 -26.62
N CYS A 26 18.51 -45.97 -27.07
CA CYS A 26 17.79 -44.73 -26.83
C CYS A 26 17.53 -44.63 -25.32
N THR A 27 18.51 -44.12 -24.58
CA THR A 27 18.23 -43.45 -23.31
C THR A 27 17.47 -42.19 -23.69
N SER A 28 16.17 -42.21 -23.42
CA SER A 28 15.31 -41.04 -23.31
C SER A 28 16.01 -40.01 -22.42
N GLY A 29 16.71 -39.08 -23.05
CA GLY A 29 17.21 -37.87 -22.41
C GLY A 29 16.00 -37.12 -21.89
N THR A 30 15.70 -37.32 -20.61
CA THR A 30 14.97 -36.34 -19.82
C THR A 30 15.69 -35.02 -20.01
N ASN A 31 15.13 -34.16 -20.87
CA ASN A 31 15.34 -32.73 -20.77
C ASN A 31 14.82 -32.32 -19.40
N SER A 32 15.67 -32.49 -18.39
CA SER A 32 15.66 -31.67 -17.21
C SER A 32 15.80 -30.25 -17.73
N SER A 33 14.65 -29.59 -17.90
CA SER A 33 14.57 -28.14 -17.95
C SER A 33 15.20 -27.67 -16.65
N SER A 34 16.51 -27.41 -16.69
CA SER A 34 17.14 -26.57 -15.70
C SER A 34 16.30 -25.29 -15.72
N ASN A 35 15.62 -25.02 -14.61
CA ASN A 35 14.99 -23.73 -14.39
C ASN A 35 16.13 -22.70 -14.43
N ALA A 36 16.44 -22.20 -15.62
CA ALA A 36 17.35 -21.09 -15.78
C ALA A 36 16.75 -19.96 -14.95
N SER A 37 17.43 -19.60 -13.86
CA SER A 37 16.98 -18.55 -12.96
C SER A 37 16.74 -17.29 -13.78
N LYS A 38 15.50 -16.81 -13.79
CA LYS A 38 15.11 -15.65 -14.57
C LYS A 38 15.96 -14.44 -14.15
N ALA A 39 16.68 -13.83 -15.10
CA ALA A 39 17.61 -12.74 -14.81
C ALA A 39 16.94 -11.37 -14.64
N THR A 40 15.78 -11.17 -15.26
CA THR A 40 15.05 -9.88 -15.27
C THR A 40 13.67 -10.06 -14.67
N LEU A 41 13.32 -9.28 -13.64
CA LEU A 41 11.94 -9.14 -13.17
C LEU A 41 11.30 -7.94 -13.88
N THR A 42 10.17 -8.14 -14.54
CA THR A 42 9.43 -7.05 -15.20
C THR A 42 8.08 -6.82 -14.51
N LEU A 43 7.87 -5.68 -13.88
CA LEU A 43 6.62 -5.34 -13.18
C LEU A 43 5.83 -4.27 -13.94
N GLY A 44 4.51 -4.29 -13.82
CA GLY A 44 3.62 -3.24 -14.33
C GLY A 44 3.23 -2.22 -13.26
N MET A 45 3.06 -0.97 -13.67
CA MET A 45 2.38 0.09 -12.91
C MET A 45 1.48 0.90 -13.84
N THR A 46 0.47 1.58 -13.30
CA THR A 46 -0.59 2.23 -14.11
C THR A 46 -0.40 3.74 -14.29
N GLN A 47 0.55 4.35 -13.58
CA GLN A 47 0.83 5.78 -13.60
C GLN A 47 2.34 6.03 -13.70
N ASP A 48 2.71 7.19 -14.26
CA ASP A 48 4.10 7.58 -14.43
C ASP A 48 4.74 8.15 -13.16
N ILE A 49 6.07 8.11 -13.10
CA ILE A 49 6.85 8.72 -12.00
C ILE A 49 6.79 10.24 -12.12
N THR A 50 6.26 10.90 -11.08
CA THR A 50 6.18 12.38 -11.02
C THR A 50 7.51 13.03 -10.63
N GLY A 51 8.42 12.26 -10.02
CA GLY A 51 9.75 12.70 -9.62
C GLY A 51 10.35 11.82 -8.52
N TRP A 52 11.58 12.15 -8.12
CA TRP A 52 12.35 11.38 -7.13
C TRP A 52 12.60 12.17 -5.83
N ASP A 53 11.64 12.99 -5.42
CA ASP A 53 11.69 13.72 -4.15
C ASP A 53 11.37 12.77 -2.98
N VAL A 54 12.36 12.47 -2.14
CA VAL A 54 12.22 11.58 -0.98
C VAL A 54 11.15 12.03 0.04
N SER A 55 10.76 13.31 0.01
CA SER A 55 9.71 13.85 0.89
C SER A 55 8.29 13.78 0.29
N ASN A 56 8.18 13.44 -0.99
CA ASN A 56 6.90 13.42 -1.71
C ASN A 56 6.88 12.31 -2.77
N GLN A 57 6.67 11.07 -2.32
CA GLN A 57 6.54 9.90 -3.17
C GLN A 57 5.09 9.41 -3.19
N PRO A 58 4.44 9.31 -4.37
CA PRO A 58 3.08 8.81 -4.43
C PRO A 58 3.06 7.28 -4.19
N PRO A 59 2.01 6.73 -3.53
CA PRO A 59 1.95 5.30 -3.21
C PRO A 59 2.07 4.35 -4.41
N TYR A 60 1.62 4.76 -5.60
CA TYR A 60 1.72 3.93 -6.82
C TYR A 60 3.17 3.76 -7.33
N GLN A 61 4.12 4.59 -6.88
CA GLN A 61 5.54 4.55 -7.27
C GLN A 61 6.37 3.59 -6.39
N ASN A 62 5.72 2.67 -5.67
CA ASN A 62 6.37 1.82 -4.66
C ASN A 62 7.55 0.99 -5.23
N TYR A 63 7.41 0.35 -6.39
CA TYR A 63 8.52 -0.47 -6.96
C TYR A 63 9.76 0.34 -7.33
N PRO A 64 9.67 1.43 -8.13
CA PRO A 64 10.81 2.31 -8.37
C PRO A 64 11.45 2.86 -7.09
N MET A 65 10.65 3.26 -6.10
CA MET A 65 11.13 3.79 -4.82
C MET A 65 11.95 2.73 -4.05
N MET A 66 11.37 1.54 -3.82
CA MET A 66 12.05 0.42 -3.15
C MET A 66 13.28 -0.09 -3.89
N ALA A 67 13.33 0.13 -5.21
CA ALA A 67 14.46 -0.27 -6.02
C ALA A 67 15.69 0.57 -5.65
N VAL A 68 15.52 1.90 -5.58
CA VAL A 68 16.64 2.84 -5.49
C VAL A 68 17.03 3.18 -4.06
N TRP A 69 16.09 3.27 -3.13
CA TRP A 69 16.38 3.72 -1.76
C TRP A 69 16.30 2.58 -0.74
N ASP A 70 17.08 2.74 0.33
CA ASP A 70 16.89 2.01 1.58
C ASP A 70 16.52 3.02 2.69
N THR A 71 16.04 2.50 3.81
CA THR A 71 15.59 3.26 4.97
C THR A 71 16.46 2.93 6.20
N VAL A 72 16.35 3.70 7.28
CA VAL A 72 17.14 3.43 8.51
C VAL A 72 16.83 2.02 9.01
N ILE A 73 15.55 1.72 9.16
CA ILE A 73 15.02 0.37 9.41
C ILE A 73 13.92 0.09 8.38
N ARG A 74 13.61 -1.17 8.12
CA ARG A 74 12.44 -1.57 7.32
C ARG A 74 11.30 -1.98 8.26
N CYS A 75 10.08 -2.10 7.74
CA CYS A 75 8.96 -2.65 8.50
C CYS A 75 8.48 -3.97 7.89
N ASP A 76 8.03 -4.91 8.73
CA ASP A 76 7.28 -6.08 8.27
C ASP A 76 5.80 -5.74 8.02
N LYS A 77 5.00 -6.74 7.67
CA LYS A 77 3.57 -6.57 7.35
C LYS A 77 2.67 -6.10 8.51
N PHE A 78 3.20 -6.06 9.73
CA PHE A 78 2.54 -5.57 10.94
C PHE A 78 3.26 -4.36 11.54
N GLY A 79 4.12 -3.69 10.75
CA GLY A 79 4.85 -2.51 11.20
C GLY A 79 5.98 -2.81 12.19
N LYS A 80 6.35 -4.07 12.40
CA LYS A 80 7.48 -4.42 13.28
C LYS A 80 8.80 -4.13 12.59
N PRO A 81 9.82 -3.67 13.33
CA PRO A 81 11.06 -3.22 12.73
C PRO A 81 11.90 -4.40 12.23
N LEU A 82 12.48 -4.24 11.04
CA LEU A 82 13.41 -5.13 10.36
C LEU A 82 14.70 -4.36 10.03
N PRO A 83 15.85 -5.05 9.88
CA PRO A 83 17.09 -4.38 9.49
C PRO A 83 16.96 -3.67 8.13
N GLY A 84 17.52 -2.46 8.05
CA GLY A 84 17.68 -1.63 6.84
C GLY A 84 19.15 -1.24 6.69
N LEU A 85 19.41 0.06 6.48
CA LEU A 85 20.75 0.63 6.63
C LEU A 85 21.31 0.40 8.04
N ALA A 86 20.44 0.39 9.04
CA ALA A 86 20.77 -0.03 10.40
C ALA A 86 20.77 -1.56 10.53
N GLU A 87 21.81 -2.10 11.15
CA GLU A 87 21.88 -3.51 11.54
C GLU A 87 21.28 -3.78 12.91
N SER A 88 21.22 -2.76 13.76
CA SER A 88 20.55 -2.82 15.06
C SER A 88 20.00 -1.45 15.47
N TRP A 89 19.01 -1.44 16.35
CA TRP A 89 18.39 -0.24 16.88
C TRP A 89 17.88 -0.49 18.30
N LYS A 90 17.70 0.60 19.03
CA LYS A 90 17.03 0.65 20.33
C LYS A 90 16.05 1.81 20.36
N ILE A 91 14.86 1.57 20.90
CA ILE A 91 13.89 2.62 21.21
C ILE A 91 13.98 2.88 22.72
N SER A 92 14.00 4.15 23.13
CA SER A 92 14.02 4.54 24.54
C SER A 92 12.71 4.19 25.25
N ASP A 93 12.79 3.98 26.56
CA ASP A 93 11.63 3.56 27.37
C ASP A 93 10.50 4.61 27.37
N ASP A 94 10.85 5.89 27.19
CA ASP A 94 9.90 7.01 27.06
C ASP A 94 9.33 7.17 25.63
N GLN A 95 9.69 6.27 24.71
CA GLN A 95 9.28 6.25 23.30
C GLN A 95 9.63 7.53 22.52
N LYS A 96 10.64 8.28 22.94
CA LYS A 96 11.05 9.51 22.26
C LYS A 96 12.21 9.34 21.30
N THR A 97 13.09 8.38 21.55
CA THR A 97 14.36 8.29 20.82
C THR A 97 14.54 6.93 20.19
N LEU A 98 14.87 6.92 18.91
CA LEU A 98 15.41 5.75 18.21
C LEU A 98 16.91 5.97 18.02
N THR A 99 17.72 5.07 18.58
CA THR A 99 19.17 5.01 18.35
C THR A 99 19.46 3.82 17.44
N ALA A 100 20.12 4.06 16.30
CA ALA A 100 20.44 3.06 15.31
C ALA A 100 21.95 2.96 15.08
N LYS A 101 22.43 1.71 14.92
CA LYS A 101 23.78 1.41 14.44
C LYS A 101 23.72 1.06 12.96
N LEU A 102 24.24 1.96 12.13
CA LEU A 102 24.34 1.80 10.68
C LEU A 102 25.48 0.85 10.30
N ARG A 103 25.27 0.15 9.19
CA ARG A 103 26.28 -0.72 8.58
C ARG A 103 27.45 0.11 8.04
N SER A 104 28.67 -0.31 8.38
CA SER A 104 29.88 0.31 7.83
C SER A 104 30.01 0.07 6.32
N GLY A 105 30.56 1.06 5.61
CA GLY A 105 30.98 0.91 4.21
C GLY A 105 29.86 0.89 3.17
N GLN A 106 28.61 1.17 3.57
CA GLN A 106 27.51 1.33 2.61
C GLN A 106 27.73 2.59 1.76
N LYS A 107 27.29 2.54 0.49
CA LYS A 107 27.42 3.63 -0.47
C LYS A 107 26.11 3.86 -1.21
N PHE A 108 25.89 5.12 -1.57
CA PHE A 108 24.87 5.50 -2.53
C PHE A 108 25.30 5.18 -3.96
N SER A 109 24.36 5.22 -4.90
CA SER A 109 24.58 5.00 -6.33
C SER A 109 25.56 5.99 -6.98
N ASP A 110 25.80 7.16 -6.37
CA ASP A 110 26.81 8.14 -6.80
C ASP A 110 28.20 7.91 -6.18
N GLY A 111 28.36 6.85 -5.38
CA GLY A 111 29.60 6.46 -4.72
C GLY A 111 29.86 7.14 -3.38
N THR A 112 29.03 8.11 -2.97
CA THR A 112 29.16 8.75 -1.64
C THR A 112 28.76 7.79 -0.50
N PRO A 113 29.31 7.96 0.72
CA PRO A 113 28.94 7.12 1.86
C PRO A 113 27.46 7.23 2.24
N ALA A 114 26.81 6.09 2.51
CA ALA A 114 25.47 6.03 3.10
C ALA A 114 25.59 5.88 4.62
N ASP A 115 25.81 7.01 5.29
CA ASP A 115 26.20 7.11 6.69
C ASP A 115 25.20 7.94 7.54
N SER A 116 25.53 8.14 8.81
CA SER A 116 24.70 8.88 9.77
C SER A 116 24.49 10.34 9.38
N ALA A 117 25.44 10.96 8.67
CA ALA A 117 25.31 12.34 8.19
C ALA A 117 24.24 12.44 7.09
N ALA A 118 24.15 11.44 6.21
CA ALA A 118 23.08 11.36 5.22
C ALA A 118 21.70 11.10 5.86
N VAL A 119 21.64 10.24 6.89
CA VAL A 119 20.41 10.04 7.67
C VAL A 119 19.98 11.35 8.32
N LYS A 120 20.90 12.04 9.01
CA LYS A 120 20.63 13.34 9.63
C LYS A 120 20.08 14.35 8.64
N ALA A 121 20.76 14.56 7.52
CA ALA A 121 20.32 15.52 6.51
C ALA A 121 18.93 15.17 5.95
N THR A 122 18.64 13.88 5.74
CA THR A 122 17.34 13.42 5.23
C THR A 122 16.21 13.68 6.22
N PHE A 123 16.37 13.33 7.50
CA PHE A 123 15.33 13.57 8.51
C PHE A 123 15.14 15.06 8.79
N GLU A 124 16.21 15.87 8.81
CA GLU A 124 16.09 17.33 8.90
C GLU A 124 15.36 17.92 7.69
N PHE A 125 15.59 17.39 6.49
CA PHE A 125 14.85 17.78 5.30
C PHE A 125 13.37 17.38 5.39
N ALA A 126 13.08 16.15 5.81
CA ALA A 126 11.72 15.64 5.99
C ALA A 126 10.94 16.46 7.03
N SER A 127 11.60 16.99 8.08
CA SER A 127 10.95 17.87 9.07
C SER A 127 10.44 19.22 8.53
N LYS A 128 10.83 19.58 7.30
CA LYS A 128 10.55 20.89 6.69
C LYS A 128 9.88 20.79 5.31
N ASN A 129 9.82 19.61 4.71
CA ASN A 129 9.38 19.42 3.33
C ASN A 129 8.45 18.21 3.21
N GLY A 130 7.57 18.22 2.21
CA GLY A 130 6.64 17.13 1.93
C GLY A 130 5.40 17.11 2.81
N GLY A 131 4.42 16.27 2.44
CA GLY A 131 3.15 16.14 3.16
C GLY A 131 3.29 15.55 4.57
N GLY A 132 4.39 14.82 4.83
CA GLY A 132 4.67 14.18 6.11
C GLY A 132 5.45 15.06 7.12
N ALA A 133 5.74 16.33 6.80
CA ALA A 133 6.64 17.14 7.62
C ALA A 133 6.20 17.28 9.09
N ALA A 134 4.88 17.33 9.34
CA ALA A 134 4.33 17.40 10.69
C ALA A 134 4.74 16.22 11.58
N ARG A 135 4.94 15.02 11.02
CA ARG A 135 5.39 13.81 11.74
C ARG A 135 6.81 13.92 12.30
N TYR A 136 7.60 14.82 11.71
CA TYR A 136 9.01 15.06 12.03
C TYR A 136 9.24 16.45 12.61
N ALA A 137 8.18 17.20 12.92
CA ALA A 137 8.29 18.54 13.47
C ALA A 137 9.03 18.53 14.81
N GLY A 138 10.09 19.33 14.92
CA GLY A 138 10.85 19.51 16.17
C GLY A 138 11.75 18.33 16.55
N ILE A 139 11.98 17.35 15.66
CA ILE A 139 12.94 16.28 15.94
C ILE A 139 14.36 16.83 16.10
N LYS A 140 15.17 16.13 16.89
CA LYS A 140 16.63 16.32 16.95
C LYS A 140 17.31 15.08 16.40
N VAL A 141 18.30 15.27 15.53
CA VAL A 141 19.08 14.18 14.97
C VAL A 141 20.55 14.36 15.31
N ASP A 142 21.09 13.43 16.08
CA ASP A 142 22.49 13.38 16.47
C ASP A 142 23.19 12.27 15.70
N ALA A 143 24.37 12.59 15.16
CA ALA A 143 25.19 11.72 14.33
C ALA A 143 26.65 11.87 14.77
N PRO A 144 27.04 11.31 15.93
CA PRO A 144 28.36 11.54 16.53
C PRO A 144 29.52 10.94 15.73
N ASP A 145 29.25 9.88 14.95
CA ASP A 145 30.18 9.27 14.01
C ASP A 145 29.43 8.70 12.81
N ALA A 146 30.14 8.16 11.82
CA ALA A 146 29.57 7.68 10.56
C ALA A 146 28.52 6.56 10.70
N THR A 147 28.50 5.84 11.82
CA THR A 147 27.66 4.66 12.02
C THR A 147 26.60 4.83 13.09
N ASP A 148 26.80 5.71 14.06
CA ASP A 148 25.84 5.94 15.13
C ASP A 148 24.93 7.13 14.78
N VAL A 149 23.60 6.92 14.88
CA VAL A 149 22.61 7.97 14.71
C VAL A 149 21.49 7.83 15.74
N SER A 150 21.04 8.94 16.31
CA SER A 150 19.85 8.98 17.14
C SER A 150 18.87 10.04 16.68
N ILE A 151 17.60 9.68 16.57
CA ILE A 151 16.49 10.55 16.18
C ILE A 151 15.57 10.67 17.40
N THR A 152 15.38 11.89 17.89
CA THR A 152 14.61 12.18 19.11
C THR A 152 13.42 13.07 18.79
N TRP A 153 12.22 12.62 19.12
CA TRP A 153 10.98 13.39 19.04
C TRP A 153 10.77 14.26 20.30
N PRO A 154 10.10 15.41 20.19
CA PRO A 154 9.84 16.28 21.35
C PRO A 154 8.93 15.64 22.40
N GLN A 155 8.03 14.76 21.95
CA GLN A 155 7.09 14.00 22.77
C GLN A 155 7.20 12.50 22.46
N ALA A 156 6.60 11.67 23.33
CA ALA A 156 6.52 10.23 23.10
C ALA A 156 5.86 9.98 21.73
N ASN A 157 6.50 9.15 20.91
CA ASN A 157 6.04 8.80 19.58
C ASN A 157 5.80 7.28 19.51
N PRO A 158 4.57 6.80 19.72
CA PRO A 158 4.28 5.37 19.64
C PRO A 158 4.46 4.83 18.21
N LEU A 159 4.50 5.71 17.20
CA LEU A 159 4.73 5.41 15.79
C LEU A 159 6.22 5.50 15.39
N ILE A 160 7.15 5.52 16.34
CA ILE A 160 8.58 5.74 16.05
C ILE A 160 9.18 4.76 15.04
N VAL A 161 8.70 3.51 15.02
CA VAL A 161 9.11 2.50 14.02
C VAL A 161 8.64 2.89 12.63
N LEU A 162 7.34 3.18 12.47
CA LEU A 162 6.80 3.62 11.17
C LEU A 162 7.42 4.95 10.71
N SER A 163 7.65 5.90 11.63
CA SER A 163 8.34 7.16 11.35
C SER A 163 9.76 6.96 10.84
N THR A 164 10.41 5.82 11.12
CA THR A 164 11.80 5.57 10.70
C THR A 164 11.91 4.59 9.53
N CYS A 165 10.88 3.77 9.28
CA CYS A 165 10.84 2.89 8.12
C CYS A 165 10.19 3.47 6.86
N ASN A 166 9.53 4.63 6.98
CA ASN A 166 8.88 5.31 5.84
C ASN A 166 9.71 6.44 5.22
N VAL A 167 10.97 6.65 5.62
CA VAL A 167 11.83 7.75 5.12
C VAL A 167 12.96 7.18 4.24
N PRO A 168 12.85 7.28 2.90
CA PRO A 168 13.93 6.94 1.98
C PRO A 168 15.16 7.82 2.22
N ILE A 169 16.34 7.22 2.41
CA ILE A 169 17.57 7.97 2.69
C ILE A 169 18.29 8.33 1.38
N THR A 170 18.71 9.59 1.25
CA THR A 170 19.47 10.09 0.09
C THR A 170 20.63 10.99 0.55
N THR A 171 21.38 11.54 -0.41
CA THR A 171 22.58 12.33 -0.12
C THR A 171 22.24 13.76 0.27
N PRO A 172 23.03 14.39 1.16
CA PRO A 172 22.89 15.82 1.46
C PRO A 172 22.97 16.71 0.21
N LYS A 173 23.75 16.30 -0.80
CA LYS A 173 23.90 17.01 -2.07
C LYS A 173 22.58 17.10 -2.84
N VAL A 174 21.84 16.00 -2.95
CA VAL A 174 20.53 15.97 -3.63
C VAL A 174 19.51 16.82 -2.88
N LEU A 175 19.49 16.74 -1.55
CA LEU A 175 18.59 17.53 -0.71
C LEU A 175 18.87 19.04 -0.81
N ALA A 176 20.15 19.43 -0.86
CA ALA A 176 20.55 20.83 -0.98
C ALA A 176 20.25 21.41 -2.36
N SER A 177 20.47 20.65 -3.43
CA SER A 177 20.19 21.12 -4.80
C SER A 177 18.70 21.11 -5.13
N LYS A 178 17.90 20.26 -4.47
CA LYS A 178 16.51 19.95 -4.80
C LYS A 178 16.32 19.48 -6.26
N ASP A 179 17.37 18.93 -6.86
CA ASP A 179 17.32 18.33 -8.19
C ASP A 179 16.89 16.87 -8.09
N PHE A 180 15.58 16.63 -8.18
CA PHE A 180 14.96 15.33 -8.03
C PHE A 180 14.65 14.62 -9.36
N LYS A 181 15.40 14.94 -10.42
CA LYS A 181 15.22 14.31 -11.75
C LYS A 181 15.76 12.88 -11.81
N THR A 182 16.86 12.61 -11.08
CA THR A 182 17.50 11.29 -11.03
C THR A 182 17.67 10.91 -9.56
N PRO A 183 17.26 9.69 -9.15
CA PRO A 183 17.37 9.29 -7.77
C PRO A 183 18.79 8.89 -7.41
N VAL A 184 19.22 9.26 -6.20
CA VAL A 184 20.45 8.78 -5.58
C VAL A 184 20.06 8.05 -4.30
N GLY A 185 20.39 6.77 -4.22
CA GLY A 185 19.99 5.90 -3.12
C GLY A 185 20.93 4.71 -2.95
N SER A 186 20.77 4.01 -1.84
CA SER A 186 21.59 2.88 -1.39
C SER A 186 20.87 1.53 -1.52
N GLY A 187 19.75 1.50 -2.24
CA GLY A 187 18.86 0.36 -2.36
C GLY A 187 19.42 -0.81 -3.19
N PRO A 188 18.60 -1.86 -3.36
CA PRO A 188 18.97 -3.11 -4.05
C PRO A 188 19.19 -2.96 -5.56
N TYR A 189 18.77 -1.85 -6.17
CA TYR A 189 18.91 -1.57 -7.59
C TYR A 189 19.30 -0.11 -7.85
N VAL A 190 19.96 0.14 -8.99
CA VAL A 190 20.35 1.47 -9.45
C VAL A 190 19.61 1.76 -10.76
N LEU A 191 19.03 2.96 -10.89
CA LEU A 191 18.37 3.38 -12.12
C LEU A 191 19.36 3.40 -13.28
N ASP A 192 19.02 2.69 -14.35
CA ASP A 192 19.73 2.70 -15.62
C ASP A 192 19.07 3.72 -16.55
N THR A 193 19.63 4.93 -16.56
CA THR A 193 19.11 6.05 -17.36
C THR A 193 19.20 5.80 -18.87
N SER A 194 20.14 4.97 -19.32
CA SER A 194 20.33 4.65 -20.75
C SER A 194 19.25 3.74 -21.33
N HIS A 195 18.59 2.96 -20.48
CA HIS A 195 17.48 2.07 -20.84
C HIS A 195 16.14 2.50 -20.22
N THR A 196 16.06 3.74 -19.76
CA THR A 196 14.84 4.33 -19.20
C THR A 196 14.22 5.30 -20.20
N THR A 197 12.91 5.17 -20.40
CA THR A 197 12.08 6.12 -21.13
C THR A 197 10.96 6.56 -20.20
N GLN A 198 11.03 7.81 -19.73
CA GLN A 198 10.01 8.40 -18.85
C GLN A 198 8.61 8.26 -19.46
N GLY A 199 7.61 7.94 -18.63
CA GLY A 199 6.25 7.67 -19.11
C GLY A 199 6.01 6.28 -19.69
N SER A 200 7.04 5.44 -19.80
CA SER A 200 6.94 4.16 -20.51
C SER A 200 7.67 3.02 -19.81
N VAL A 201 8.98 3.11 -19.62
CA VAL A 201 9.81 2.03 -19.09
C VAL A 201 10.90 2.59 -18.19
N TYR A 202 11.02 2.08 -16.98
CA TYR A 202 12.12 2.34 -16.06
C TYR A 202 12.95 1.08 -15.88
N SER A 203 14.23 1.15 -16.22
CA SER A 203 15.17 0.04 -16.12
C SER A 203 16.10 0.25 -14.94
N PHE A 204 16.35 -0.82 -14.20
CA PHE A 204 17.26 -0.81 -13.06
C PHE A 204 18.21 -2.00 -13.10
N THR A 205 19.46 -1.75 -12.72
CA THR A 205 20.50 -2.79 -12.60
C THR A 205 20.73 -3.12 -11.14
N LYS A 206 20.88 -4.40 -10.81
CA LYS A 206 21.10 -4.84 -9.43
C LYS A 206 22.35 -4.20 -8.83
N ASN A 207 22.21 -3.69 -7.61
CA ASN A 207 23.31 -3.29 -6.75
C ASN A 207 23.85 -4.53 -6.03
N ASP A 208 24.84 -5.21 -6.62
CA ASP A 208 25.45 -6.41 -6.02
C ASP A 208 26.21 -6.10 -4.70
N ALA A 209 26.49 -4.81 -4.42
CA ALA A 209 27.09 -4.36 -3.15
C ALA A 209 26.06 -4.02 -2.06
N TYR A 210 24.75 -4.08 -2.36
CA TYR A 210 23.71 -3.89 -1.37
C TYR A 210 23.82 -4.93 -0.25
N TRP A 211 23.71 -4.51 1.01
CA TRP A 211 23.91 -5.40 2.17
C TRP A 211 22.99 -6.62 2.18
N ASP A 212 21.77 -6.48 1.63
CA ASP A 212 20.76 -7.55 1.51
C ASP A 212 20.59 -8.03 0.07
N ALA A 213 21.63 -7.93 -0.78
CA ALA A 213 21.56 -8.29 -2.20
C ALA A 213 21.08 -9.75 -2.44
N LYS A 214 21.25 -10.65 -1.46
CA LYS A 214 20.77 -12.04 -1.54
C LYS A 214 19.24 -12.16 -1.58
N THR A 215 18.54 -11.20 -0.98
CA THR A 215 17.06 -11.18 -0.96
C THR A 215 16.46 -10.86 -2.33
N PHE A 216 17.25 -10.26 -3.24
CA PHE A 216 16.81 -9.78 -4.55
C PHE A 216 17.51 -10.58 -5.67
N PRO A 217 16.95 -11.70 -6.14
CA PRO A 217 17.69 -12.63 -7.00
C PRO A 217 17.89 -12.11 -8.44
N TYR A 218 17.05 -11.18 -8.90
CA TYR A 218 17.05 -10.70 -10.28
C TYR A 218 18.18 -9.70 -10.55
N LYS A 219 18.92 -9.88 -11.65
CA LYS A 219 20.01 -8.99 -12.10
C LYS A 219 19.50 -7.68 -12.69
N LYS A 220 18.29 -7.68 -13.26
CA LYS A 220 17.61 -6.48 -13.74
C LYS A 220 16.19 -6.41 -13.18
N LEU A 221 15.76 -5.21 -12.88
CA LEU A 221 14.35 -4.88 -12.63
C LEU A 221 13.91 -3.95 -13.75
N VAL A 222 12.74 -4.21 -14.33
CA VAL A 222 12.10 -3.33 -15.31
C VAL A 222 10.70 -3.02 -14.81
N VAL A 223 10.33 -1.75 -14.78
CA VAL A 223 8.98 -1.31 -14.42
C VAL A 223 8.36 -0.64 -15.65
N LYS A 224 7.21 -1.14 -16.11
CA LYS A 224 6.49 -0.62 -17.28
C LYS A 224 5.25 0.17 -16.87
N VAL A 225 5.07 1.35 -17.45
CA VAL A 225 3.87 2.17 -17.30
C VAL A 225 2.82 1.71 -18.32
N LEU A 226 1.65 1.28 -17.83
CA LEU A 226 0.58 0.72 -18.63
C LEU A 226 -0.72 1.49 -18.34
N GLY A 227 -1.18 2.30 -19.30
CA GLY A 227 -2.26 3.26 -19.08
C GLY A 227 -3.69 2.69 -18.90
N SER A 228 -3.87 1.36 -18.80
CA SER A 228 -5.17 0.76 -18.49
C SER A 228 -5.05 -0.68 -17.97
N ASP A 229 -6.05 -1.13 -17.21
CA ASP A 229 -6.14 -2.52 -16.72
C ASP A 229 -6.15 -3.55 -17.86
N THR A 230 -6.78 -3.22 -19.00
CA THR A 230 -6.79 -4.08 -20.18
C THR A 230 -5.40 -4.24 -20.79
N ALA A 231 -4.60 -3.15 -20.79
CA ALA A 231 -3.21 -3.19 -21.21
C ALA A 231 -2.35 -4.02 -20.24
N VAL A 232 -2.56 -3.87 -18.93
CA VAL A 232 -1.93 -4.70 -17.89
C VAL A 232 -2.20 -6.18 -18.12
N LEU A 233 -3.47 -6.57 -18.28
CA LEU A 233 -3.83 -7.97 -18.48
C LEU A 233 -3.26 -8.54 -19.79
N SER A 234 -3.28 -7.75 -20.87
CA SER A 234 -2.69 -8.14 -22.15
C SER A 234 -1.17 -8.32 -22.06
N ALA A 235 -0.48 -7.44 -21.34
CA ALA A 235 0.95 -7.53 -21.10
C ALA A 235 1.32 -8.75 -20.23
N LEU A 236 0.51 -9.07 -19.21
CA LEU A 236 0.66 -10.28 -18.40
C LEU A 236 0.50 -11.54 -19.24
N LYS A 237 -0.54 -11.60 -20.09
CA LYS A 237 -0.81 -12.73 -21.00
C LYS A 237 0.35 -12.97 -21.98
N THR A 238 0.79 -11.90 -22.64
CA THR A 238 1.85 -11.97 -23.67
C THR A 238 3.26 -12.12 -23.10
N GLY A 239 3.45 -11.89 -21.79
CA GLY A 239 4.75 -12.04 -21.13
C GLY A 239 5.62 -10.80 -21.23
N GLN A 240 5.02 -9.68 -21.59
CA GLN A 240 5.70 -8.39 -21.56
C GLN A 240 5.94 -7.87 -20.15
N ILE A 241 5.15 -8.33 -19.17
CA ILE A 241 5.36 -8.15 -17.72
C ILE A 241 5.13 -9.47 -16.99
N ASP A 242 5.73 -9.59 -15.81
CA ASP A 242 5.70 -10.77 -14.95
C ASP A 242 4.70 -10.66 -13.82
N GLY A 243 4.41 -9.45 -13.36
CA GLY A 243 3.42 -9.20 -12.32
C GLY A 243 2.91 -7.76 -12.31
N SER A 244 1.66 -7.57 -11.91
CA SER A 244 1.03 -6.26 -11.69
C SER A 244 -0.20 -6.39 -10.81
N LEU A 245 -0.59 -5.30 -10.17
CA LEU A 245 -1.93 -5.18 -9.62
C LEU A 245 -2.96 -5.25 -10.75
N ILE A 246 -4.10 -5.88 -10.46
CA ILE A 246 -5.27 -5.96 -11.33
C ILE A 246 -6.54 -5.64 -10.54
N THR A 247 -7.60 -5.26 -11.23
CA THR A 247 -8.88 -4.91 -10.62
C THR A 247 -9.86 -6.07 -10.58
N THR A 248 -10.85 -6.02 -9.69
CA THR A 248 -11.90 -7.03 -9.52
C THR A 248 -12.58 -7.44 -10.83
N SER A 249 -12.75 -6.50 -11.76
CA SER A 249 -13.36 -6.74 -13.08
C SER A 249 -12.53 -7.66 -14.00
N THR A 250 -11.22 -7.76 -13.78
CA THR A 250 -10.29 -8.53 -14.61
C THR A 250 -9.80 -9.83 -13.96
N VAL A 251 -10.11 -10.05 -12.67
CA VAL A 251 -9.70 -11.24 -11.89
C VAL A 251 -10.08 -12.55 -12.56
N ASN A 252 -11.34 -12.71 -12.99
CA ASN A 252 -11.81 -13.95 -13.63
C ASN A 252 -11.11 -14.19 -14.97
N GLN A 253 -10.84 -13.12 -15.72
CA GLN A 253 -10.10 -13.20 -16.98
C GLN A 253 -8.63 -13.56 -16.74
N ALA A 254 -8.00 -13.03 -15.68
CA ALA A 254 -6.65 -13.40 -15.29
C ALA A 254 -6.55 -14.89 -14.90
N LYS A 255 -7.47 -15.37 -14.05
CA LYS A 255 -7.56 -16.80 -13.64
C LYS A 255 -7.70 -17.73 -14.85
N SER A 256 -8.67 -17.45 -15.72
CA SER A 256 -8.93 -18.26 -16.93
C SER A 256 -7.76 -18.26 -17.93
N SER A 257 -6.87 -17.27 -17.84
CA SER A 257 -5.67 -17.17 -18.67
C SER A 257 -4.45 -17.85 -18.06
N GLY A 258 -4.61 -18.61 -16.98
CA GLY A 258 -3.54 -19.36 -16.32
C GLY A 258 -2.59 -18.52 -15.46
N LEU A 259 -2.91 -17.25 -15.21
CA LEU A 259 -2.13 -16.40 -14.31
C LEU A 259 -2.34 -16.84 -12.86
N LYS A 260 -1.29 -16.74 -12.05
CA LYS A 260 -1.37 -16.89 -10.60
C LYS A 260 -1.86 -15.59 -9.99
N LEU A 261 -2.62 -15.71 -8.90
CA LEU A 261 -3.13 -14.56 -8.16
C LEU A 261 -2.68 -14.66 -6.71
N GLN A 262 -2.26 -13.52 -6.18
CA GLN A 262 -2.16 -13.28 -4.77
C GLN A 262 -3.28 -12.32 -4.38
N THR A 263 -4.15 -12.80 -3.49
CA THR A 263 -5.17 -11.96 -2.87
C THR A 263 -4.53 -11.18 -1.73
N LEU A 264 -4.70 -9.88 -1.78
CA LEU A 264 -4.30 -8.90 -0.80
C LEU A 264 -5.57 -8.33 -0.16
N LYS A 265 -5.45 -7.75 1.03
CA LYS A 265 -6.56 -7.03 1.64
C LYS A 265 -6.46 -5.56 1.22
N GLY A 266 -7.57 -4.97 0.82
CA GLY A 266 -7.68 -3.57 0.48
C GLY A 266 -8.18 -2.73 1.64
N GLU A 267 -8.26 -1.43 1.41
CA GLU A 267 -8.74 -0.44 2.36
C GLU A 267 -10.23 -0.62 2.66
N THR A 268 -10.62 -0.42 3.93
CA THR A 268 -12.00 -0.60 4.39
C THR A 268 -12.91 0.44 3.74
N THR A 269 -13.93 -0.01 3.03
CA THR A 269 -14.96 0.87 2.47
C THR A 269 -15.91 1.31 3.57
N ARG A 270 -15.99 2.63 3.82
CA ARG A 270 -16.74 3.19 4.96
C ARG A 270 -17.20 4.63 4.75
N LEU A 271 -18.24 5.01 5.50
CA LEU A 271 -18.46 6.43 5.84
C LEU A 271 -17.70 6.76 7.13
N LEU A 272 -17.05 7.91 7.18
CA LEU A 272 -16.47 8.45 8.40
C LEU A 272 -17.46 9.45 8.98
N ILE A 273 -17.90 9.31 10.23
CA ILE A 273 -18.79 10.28 10.87
C ILE A 273 -17.93 11.15 11.81
N THR A 274 -17.29 12.18 11.25
CA THR A 274 -16.31 13.00 11.99
C THR A 274 -16.99 14.09 12.83
N ASP A 275 -18.19 14.52 12.45
CA ASP A 275 -19.04 15.41 13.27
C ASP A 275 -19.88 14.63 14.30
N HIS A 276 -19.23 13.78 15.08
CA HIS A 276 -19.89 12.92 16.07
C HIS A 276 -20.46 13.68 17.28
N LEU A 277 -20.11 14.97 17.45
CA LEU A 277 -20.71 15.90 18.42
C LEU A 277 -21.84 16.75 17.83
N GLY A 278 -22.12 16.66 16.52
CA GLY A 278 -23.23 17.38 15.86
C GLY A 278 -23.08 18.90 15.83
N LYS A 279 -21.85 19.41 15.71
CA LYS A 279 -21.57 20.86 15.60
C LYS A 279 -22.03 21.44 14.26
N THR A 280 -21.94 20.68 13.18
CA THR A 280 -22.34 21.12 11.84
C THR A 280 -23.69 20.53 11.45
N ILE A 281 -23.91 19.26 11.78
CA ILE A 281 -25.13 18.51 11.50
C ILE A 281 -25.67 18.02 12.85
N PRO A 282 -26.60 18.76 13.50
CA PRO A 282 -27.05 18.45 14.85
C PRO A 282 -27.50 17.01 15.08
N ALA A 283 -28.09 16.39 14.05
CA ALA A 283 -28.51 14.99 14.09
C ALA A 283 -27.37 14.01 14.38
N LEU A 284 -26.16 14.27 13.87
CA LEU A 284 -25.00 13.42 14.07
C LEU A 284 -24.46 13.46 15.50
N GLY A 285 -24.86 14.44 16.31
CA GLY A 285 -24.54 14.47 17.75
C GLY A 285 -25.27 13.40 18.56
N ASN A 286 -26.38 12.87 18.04
CA ASN A 286 -27.10 11.77 18.66
C ASN A 286 -26.54 10.41 18.19
N VAL A 287 -26.04 9.60 19.12
CA VAL A 287 -25.49 8.28 18.80
C VAL A 287 -26.50 7.36 18.12
N ASP A 288 -27.79 7.44 18.46
CA ASP A 288 -28.81 6.58 17.87
C ASP A 288 -29.08 6.90 16.39
N VAL A 289 -28.87 8.15 15.95
CA VAL A 289 -28.86 8.52 14.53
C VAL A 289 -27.70 7.83 13.81
N ARG A 290 -26.49 7.88 14.39
CA ARG A 290 -25.30 7.23 13.81
C ARG A 290 -25.41 5.70 13.77
N ARG A 291 -26.05 5.11 14.78
CA ARG A 291 -26.40 3.68 14.80
C ARG A 291 -27.43 3.36 13.70
N ALA A 292 -28.47 4.17 13.55
CA ALA A 292 -29.45 3.99 12.47
C ALA A 292 -28.79 4.07 11.08
N MET A 293 -27.84 4.99 10.88
CA MET A 293 -27.05 5.08 9.65
C MET A 293 -26.25 3.80 9.37
N ASN A 294 -25.72 3.13 10.39
CA ASN A 294 -25.06 1.83 10.19
C ASN A 294 -26.05 0.73 9.75
N MET A 295 -27.21 0.68 10.39
CA MET A 295 -28.19 -0.40 10.24
C MET A 295 -28.92 -0.44 8.88
N VAL A 296 -28.76 0.57 8.04
CA VAL A 296 -29.27 0.56 6.66
C VAL A 296 -28.30 -0.06 5.66
N PHE A 297 -27.10 -0.47 6.06
CA PHE A 297 -26.15 -1.12 5.16
C PHE A 297 -26.13 -2.64 5.34
N ASP A 298 -26.63 -3.38 4.33
CA ASP A 298 -26.41 -4.83 4.25
C ASP A 298 -24.96 -5.11 3.80
N LYS A 299 -24.07 -5.27 4.78
CA LYS A 299 -22.63 -5.49 4.57
C LYS A 299 -22.35 -6.74 3.74
N LYS A 300 -23.19 -7.78 3.87
CA LYS A 300 -23.08 -8.99 3.05
C LYS A 300 -23.47 -8.71 1.60
N ALA A 301 -24.57 -7.98 1.37
CA ALA A 301 -24.95 -7.60 0.02
C ALA A 301 -23.92 -6.68 -0.65
N VAL A 302 -23.26 -5.78 0.10
CA VAL A 302 -22.15 -4.97 -0.40
C VAL A 302 -21.01 -5.88 -0.87
N ALA A 303 -20.55 -6.81 -0.02
CA ALA A 303 -19.47 -7.73 -0.38
C ALA A 303 -19.82 -8.62 -1.60
N ASP A 304 -21.00 -9.22 -1.60
CA ASP A 304 -21.41 -10.17 -2.64
C ASP A 304 -21.72 -9.48 -3.98
N LYS A 305 -22.40 -8.32 -3.96
CA LYS A 305 -22.94 -7.68 -5.17
C LYS A 305 -22.08 -6.54 -5.69
N LEU A 306 -21.58 -5.66 -4.82
CA LEU A 306 -20.75 -4.52 -5.25
C LEU A 306 -19.31 -4.95 -5.53
N TYR A 307 -18.77 -5.85 -4.71
CA TYR A 307 -17.41 -6.40 -4.88
C TYR A 307 -17.38 -7.77 -5.57
N LEU A 308 -18.52 -8.26 -6.07
CA LEU A 308 -18.63 -9.52 -6.81
C LEU A 308 -18.08 -10.73 -6.02
N GLY A 309 -18.25 -10.73 -4.69
CA GLY A 309 -17.74 -11.75 -3.78
C GLY A 309 -16.24 -11.64 -3.45
N ASN A 310 -15.57 -10.57 -3.88
CA ASN A 310 -14.15 -10.29 -3.61
C ASN A 310 -14.00 -9.26 -2.49
N ALA A 311 -14.75 -9.47 -1.41
CA ALA A 311 -14.68 -8.66 -0.20
C ALA A 311 -15.26 -9.43 0.99
N GLU A 312 -14.86 -9.04 2.19
CA GLU A 312 -15.47 -9.52 3.44
C GLU A 312 -16.35 -8.42 4.07
N PRO A 313 -17.50 -8.76 4.69
CA PRO A 313 -18.27 -7.79 5.47
C PRO A 313 -17.42 -7.18 6.60
N ALA A 314 -17.46 -5.85 6.75
CA ALA A 314 -16.65 -5.16 7.76
C ALA A 314 -17.44 -4.79 9.02
N THR A 315 -17.09 -5.37 10.17
CA THR A 315 -17.74 -5.06 11.47
C THR A 315 -17.01 -3.99 12.27
N GLN A 316 -15.76 -3.70 11.91
CA GLN A 316 -14.87 -2.74 12.56
C GLN A 316 -14.02 -2.04 11.49
N ILE A 317 -13.14 -1.13 11.90
CA ILE A 317 -12.31 -0.35 10.97
C ILE A 317 -10.86 -0.84 10.86
N PHE A 318 -10.42 -1.69 11.79
CA PHE A 318 -9.05 -2.20 11.86
C PHE A 318 -8.91 -3.49 11.07
N ARG A 319 -7.68 -3.76 10.60
CA ARG A 319 -7.35 -4.95 9.82
C ARG A 319 -7.25 -6.19 10.71
N PRO A 320 -7.76 -7.36 10.27
CA PRO A 320 -7.50 -8.62 10.96
C PRO A 320 -5.99 -8.85 11.22
N GLY A 321 -5.65 -9.12 12.47
CA GLY A 321 -4.29 -9.37 12.93
C GLY A 321 -3.50 -8.14 13.41
N SER A 322 -4.02 -6.91 13.26
CA SER A 322 -3.45 -5.74 13.94
C SER A 322 -3.83 -5.73 15.43
N ASP A 323 -3.14 -4.94 16.25
CA ASP A 323 -3.30 -4.97 17.71
C ASP A 323 -4.66 -4.41 18.17
N ALA A 324 -5.20 -3.39 17.50
CA ALA A 324 -6.53 -2.84 17.77
C ALA A 324 -7.69 -3.77 17.34
N TYR A 325 -7.44 -4.74 16.47
CA TYR A 325 -8.49 -5.63 15.96
C TYR A 325 -9.07 -6.49 17.08
N ILE A 326 -10.40 -6.58 17.13
CA ILE A 326 -11.14 -7.42 18.07
C ILE A 326 -11.61 -8.67 17.34
N ASP A 327 -10.96 -9.80 17.62
CA ASP A 327 -11.31 -11.09 17.05
C ASP A 327 -12.74 -11.50 17.42
N GLY A 328 -13.51 -11.97 16.43
CA GLY A 328 -14.88 -12.44 16.64
C GLY A 328 -15.89 -11.35 16.99
N MET A 329 -15.57 -10.06 16.80
CA MET A 329 -16.50 -8.97 17.02
C MET A 329 -17.76 -9.15 16.17
N THR A 330 -18.89 -9.39 16.84
CA THR A 330 -20.22 -9.41 16.20
C THR A 330 -20.54 -8.00 15.71
N ASP A 331 -21.21 -7.89 14.55
CA ASP A 331 -21.65 -6.59 14.04
C ASP A 331 -22.52 -5.88 15.10
N PRO A 332 -22.07 -4.73 15.64
CA PRO A 332 -22.86 -4.02 16.65
C PRO A 332 -24.17 -3.46 16.06
N TYR A 333 -24.23 -3.30 14.73
CA TYR A 333 -25.31 -2.65 14.01
C TYR A 333 -25.77 -3.51 12.82
N PRO A 334 -26.30 -4.72 13.05
CA PRO A 334 -26.71 -5.60 11.98
C PRO A 334 -27.81 -4.93 11.13
N PHE A 335 -27.81 -5.24 9.83
CA PHE A 335 -28.76 -4.69 8.87
C PHE A 335 -30.21 -4.92 9.33
N ASN A 336 -30.91 -3.82 9.62
CA ASN A 336 -32.30 -3.82 10.05
C ASN A 336 -32.90 -2.41 9.90
N VAL A 337 -33.58 -2.20 8.77
CA VAL A 337 -34.15 -0.90 8.39
C VAL A 337 -35.27 -0.46 9.34
N ASP A 338 -36.09 -1.38 9.84
CA ASP A 338 -37.21 -1.03 10.73
C ASP A 338 -36.70 -0.54 12.08
N LYS A 339 -35.67 -1.19 12.63
CA LYS A 339 -35.00 -0.74 13.85
C LYS A 339 -34.24 0.58 13.61
N ALA A 340 -33.64 0.78 12.44
CA ALA A 340 -33.04 2.05 12.07
C ALA A 340 -34.06 3.21 12.07
N LYS A 341 -35.23 3.01 11.46
CA LYS A 341 -36.34 3.99 11.48
C LYS A 341 -36.85 4.26 12.89
N ALA A 342 -36.96 3.23 13.73
CA ALA A 342 -37.35 3.39 15.13
C ALA A 342 -36.34 4.24 15.91
N LEU A 343 -35.04 4.00 15.73
CA LEU A 343 -33.97 4.82 16.33
C LEU A 343 -34.05 6.27 15.88
N MET A 344 -34.22 6.52 14.57
CA MET A 344 -34.38 7.88 14.04
C MET A 344 -35.59 8.59 14.65
N LYS A 345 -36.71 7.89 14.81
CA LYS A 345 -37.91 8.43 15.46
C LYS A 345 -37.68 8.76 16.93
N SER A 346 -37.13 7.82 17.70
CA SER A 346 -36.81 8.03 19.12
C SER A 346 -35.81 9.15 19.34
N ALA A 347 -34.88 9.36 18.39
CA ALA A 347 -33.92 10.45 18.40
C ALA A 347 -34.51 11.80 17.97
N GLY A 348 -35.76 11.86 17.50
CA GLY A 348 -36.41 13.10 17.04
C GLY A 348 -36.12 13.48 15.58
N TYR A 349 -35.56 12.56 14.78
CA TYR A 349 -35.16 12.76 13.39
C TYR A 349 -35.94 11.86 12.41
N GLU A 350 -37.22 11.55 12.70
CA GLU A 350 -38.08 10.71 11.83
C GLU A 350 -38.16 11.26 10.38
N SER A 351 -38.18 12.58 10.22
CA SER A 351 -38.18 13.27 8.91
C SER A 351 -36.81 13.30 8.22
N GLY A 352 -35.76 12.79 8.87
CA GLY A 352 -34.39 12.81 8.36
C GLY A 352 -33.77 14.20 8.24
N PHE A 353 -32.73 14.31 7.42
CA PHE A 353 -31.95 15.52 7.16
C PHE A 353 -31.14 15.37 5.87
N THR A 354 -30.46 16.43 5.43
CA THR A 354 -29.60 16.39 4.25
C THR A 354 -28.13 16.20 4.63
N LEU A 355 -27.43 15.31 3.92
CA LEU A 355 -25.98 15.14 3.95
C LEU A 355 -25.38 15.56 2.61
N THR A 356 -24.32 16.37 2.63
CA THR A 356 -23.49 16.60 1.44
C THR A 356 -22.28 15.68 1.49
N ILE A 357 -22.14 14.80 0.50
CA ILE A 357 -21.01 13.86 0.41
C ILE A 357 -20.10 14.25 -0.77
N PRO A 358 -18.81 14.54 -0.51
CA PRO A 358 -17.86 14.88 -1.55
C PRO A 358 -17.42 13.63 -2.32
N VAL A 359 -17.25 13.77 -3.63
CA VAL A 359 -16.80 12.68 -4.51
C VAL A 359 -15.79 13.21 -5.53
N ILE A 360 -14.65 12.54 -5.60
CA ILE A 360 -13.66 12.71 -6.67
C ILE A 360 -13.98 11.70 -7.78
N GLN A 361 -14.27 12.17 -8.99
CA GLN A 361 -14.58 11.29 -10.12
C GLN A 361 -13.40 10.36 -10.46
N GLY A 362 -13.67 9.09 -10.76
CA GLY A 362 -12.64 8.11 -11.08
C GLY A 362 -11.87 7.56 -9.88
N SER A 363 -12.16 8.01 -8.65
CA SER A 363 -11.57 7.44 -7.42
C SER A 363 -12.12 6.05 -7.06
N GLY A 364 -13.20 5.59 -7.71
CA GLY A 364 -13.92 4.37 -7.38
C GLY A 364 -15.02 4.59 -6.34
N VAL A 365 -14.90 5.61 -5.48
CA VAL A 365 -15.95 6.06 -4.54
C VAL A 365 -17.22 6.50 -5.27
N ASP A 366 -17.06 7.11 -6.45
CA ASP A 366 -18.14 7.53 -7.33
C ASP A 366 -19.09 6.38 -7.73
N LYS A 367 -18.57 5.14 -7.77
CA LYS A 367 -19.38 3.94 -8.05
C LYS A 367 -20.17 3.44 -6.84
N LEU A 368 -19.75 3.81 -5.62
CA LEU A 368 -20.39 3.41 -4.37
C LEU A 368 -21.52 4.38 -3.97
N LEU A 369 -21.39 5.65 -4.34
CA LEU A 369 -22.31 6.70 -3.90
C LEU A 369 -23.80 6.41 -4.21
N PRO A 370 -24.20 5.90 -5.39
CA PRO A 370 -25.61 5.61 -5.66
C PRO A 370 -26.24 4.63 -4.66
N TYR A 371 -25.48 3.61 -4.25
CA TYR A 371 -25.92 2.65 -3.23
C TYR A 371 -26.00 3.32 -1.85
N VAL A 372 -25.00 4.12 -1.47
CA VAL A 372 -25.01 4.89 -0.21
C VAL A 372 -26.22 5.83 -0.13
N THR A 373 -26.50 6.57 -1.20
CA THR A 373 -27.67 7.43 -1.33
C THR A 373 -28.97 6.65 -1.16
N GLN A 374 -29.08 5.48 -1.81
CA GLN A 374 -30.26 4.64 -1.69
C GLN A 374 -30.46 4.13 -0.25
N GLN A 375 -29.41 3.62 0.41
CA GLN A 375 -29.55 3.09 1.77
C GLN A 375 -29.90 4.17 2.79
N LEU A 376 -29.24 5.33 2.73
CA LEU A 376 -29.54 6.45 3.63
C LEU A 376 -30.95 7.01 3.41
N SER A 377 -31.49 6.93 2.18
CA SER A 377 -32.88 7.33 1.90
C SER A 377 -33.92 6.47 2.63
N LEU A 378 -33.59 5.23 3.03
CA LEU A 378 -34.51 4.36 3.79
C LEU A 378 -34.84 4.92 5.18
N ILE A 379 -34.04 5.84 5.69
CA ILE A 379 -34.24 6.57 6.95
C ILE A 379 -34.38 8.09 6.72
N ASN A 380 -34.86 8.47 5.53
CA ASN A 380 -35.12 9.86 5.13
C ASN A 380 -33.89 10.78 5.12
N ILE A 381 -32.68 10.23 5.11
CA ILE A 381 -31.47 11.04 4.92
C ILE A 381 -31.26 11.28 3.43
N LYS A 382 -31.41 12.54 2.99
CA LYS A 382 -31.16 12.95 1.60
C LYS A 382 -29.67 13.15 1.40
N VAL A 383 -29.08 12.49 0.40
CA VAL A 383 -27.67 12.71 0.02
C VAL A 383 -27.59 13.66 -1.16
N GLU A 384 -26.83 14.74 -1.00
CA GLU A 384 -26.42 15.65 -2.06
C GLU A 384 -24.96 15.40 -2.40
N GLN A 385 -24.68 15.08 -3.67
CA GLN A 385 -23.33 14.86 -4.14
C GLN A 385 -22.62 16.19 -4.38
N GLN A 386 -21.42 16.34 -3.83
CA GLN A 386 -20.50 17.41 -4.20
C GLN A 386 -19.34 16.85 -5.01
N ALA A 387 -19.26 17.18 -6.30
CA ALA A 387 -18.11 16.81 -7.10
C ALA A 387 -16.89 17.65 -6.70
N LEU A 388 -15.75 17.00 -6.44
CA LEU A 388 -14.45 17.63 -6.23
C LEU A 388 -13.55 17.37 -7.44
N SER A 389 -12.82 18.38 -7.88
CA SER A 389 -11.94 18.30 -9.05
C SER A 389 -10.79 19.31 -8.98
N GLY A 390 -9.78 19.13 -9.81
CA GLY A 390 -8.65 20.05 -9.92
C GLY A 390 -7.59 19.87 -8.83
N PRO A 391 -6.53 20.71 -8.83
CA PRO A 391 -5.34 20.51 -8.01
C PRO A 391 -5.58 20.49 -6.49
N ASN A 392 -6.65 21.15 -6.01
CA ASN A 392 -6.94 21.30 -4.58
C ASN A 392 -7.99 20.30 -4.05
N MET A 393 -8.44 19.34 -4.85
CA MET A 393 -9.55 18.45 -4.47
C MET A 393 -9.31 17.68 -3.17
N TYR A 394 -8.08 17.22 -2.91
CA TYR A 394 -7.75 16.52 -1.66
C TYR A 394 -7.72 17.47 -0.46
N ALA A 395 -7.21 18.70 -0.63
CA ALA A 395 -7.25 19.69 0.43
C ALA A 395 -8.69 20.08 0.79
N GLU A 396 -9.59 20.17 -0.21
CA GLU A 396 -11.00 20.40 0.04
C GLU A 396 -11.68 19.21 0.73
N LEU A 397 -11.37 17.97 0.31
CA LEU A 397 -11.87 16.75 0.96
C LEU A 397 -11.50 16.71 2.46
N LEU A 398 -10.28 17.12 2.79
CA LEU A 398 -9.74 17.12 4.15
C LEU A 398 -10.06 18.40 4.95
N SER A 399 -10.81 19.34 4.38
CA SER A 399 -11.04 20.67 4.98
C SER A 399 -11.99 20.71 6.18
N GLY A 400 -12.68 19.59 6.47
CA GLY A 400 -13.75 19.54 7.47
C GLY A 400 -15.11 20.08 7.01
N LYS A 401 -15.19 20.65 5.79
CA LYS A 401 -16.44 21.16 5.20
C LYS A 401 -17.50 20.07 5.03
N TYR A 402 -17.08 18.84 4.79
CA TYR A 402 -17.96 17.69 4.62
C TYR A 402 -17.64 16.65 5.71
N PRO A 403 -18.38 16.65 6.83
CA PRO A 403 -18.01 15.85 8.01
C PRO A 403 -18.44 14.37 7.92
N VAL A 404 -18.98 13.95 6.77
CA VAL A 404 -19.32 12.55 6.50
C VAL A 404 -18.71 12.05 5.18
N PRO A 405 -17.37 12.08 5.01
CA PRO A 405 -16.77 11.64 3.77
C PRO A 405 -16.98 10.12 3.58
N LEU A 406 -17.28 9.73 2.35
CA LEU A 406 -17.21 8.35 1.88
C LEU A 406 -15.80 8.14 1.32
N TRP A 407 -14.97 7.38 2.03
CA TRP A 407 -13.59 7.17 1.59
C TRP A 407 -13.07 5.81 2.08
N PRO A 408 -12.44 5.00 1.20
CA PRO A 408 -11.75 3.79 1.62
C PRO A 408 -10.48 4.16 2.39
N LEU A 409 -10.30 3.56 3.57
CA LEU A 409 -9.13 3.82 4.42
C LEU A 409 -8.74 2.60 5.26
N GLY A 410 -7.52 2.65 5.78
CA GLY A 410 -6.96 1.70 6.73
C GLY A 410 -6.20 0.57 6.05
N ASN A 411 -6.31 -0.64 6.61
CA ASN A 411 -5.56 -1.84 6.20
C ASN A 411 -4.07 -1.81 6.58
N TYR A 412 -3.68 -0.91 7.48
CA TYR A 412 -2.37 -0.96 8.11
C TYR A 412 -2.27 -2.17 9.04
N GLY A 413 -1.14 -2.86 8.99
CA GLY A 413 -0.82 -3.91 9.95
C GLY A 413 -0.48 -3.36 11.33
N GLU A 414 -0.07 -2.09 11.41
CA GLU A 414 0.16 -1.33 12.64
C GLU A 414 -1.03 -0.40 12.88
N SER A 415 -1.90 -0.79 13.81
CA SER A 415 -3.17 -0.11 14.07
C SER A 415 -3.02 1.28 14.70
N LEU A 416 -1.85 1.59 15.26
CA LEU A 416 -1.57 2.94 15.74
C LEU A 416 -1.64 3.98 14.62
N GLU A 417 -1.30 3.64 13.38
CA GLU A 417 -1.41 4.56 12.25
C GLU A 417 -2.88 4.81 11.91
N ASP A 418 -3.73 3.78 11.94
CA ASP A 418 -5.18 3.92 11.77
C ASP A 418 -5.79 4.83 12.85
N ILE A 419 -5.38 4.64 14.12
CA ILE A 419 -5.84 5.47 15.24
C ILE A 419 -5.38 6.93 15.05
N ASN A 420 -4.10 7.12 14.74
CA ASN A 420 -3.51 8.44 14.55
C ASN A 420 -4.21 9.22 13.44
N ASP A 421 -4.43 8.58 12.29
CA ASP A 421 -4.90 9.27 11.10
C ASP A 421 -6.40 9.56 11.14
N TYR A 422 -7.20 8.68 11.77
CA TYR A 422 -8.66 8.70 11.61
C TYR A 422 -9.44 8.90 12.91
N VAL A 423 -8.84 8.65 14.08
CA VAL A 423 -9.54 8.68 15.38
C VAL A 423 -9.11 9.89 16.21
N LEU A 424 -7.80 10.14 16.32
CA LEU A 424 -7.30 11.26 17.12
C LEU A 424 -7.83 12.61 16.59
N THR A 425 -7.99 13.56 17.49
CA THR A 425 -8.38 14.95 17.17
C THR A 425 -7.45 15.58 16.14
N THR A 426 -6.16 15.22 16.17
CA THR A 426 -5.12 15.70 15.24
C THR A 426 -5.03 14.89 13.94
N GLY A 427 -5.82 13.82 13.82
CA GLY A 427 -5.79 12.93 12.67
C GLY A 427 -6.29 13.62 11.41
N ILE A 428 -5.59 13.40 10.29
CA ILE A 428 -5.86 14.08 9.01
C ILE A 428 -7.25 13.73 8.45
N TRP A 429 -7.78 12.54 8.73
CA TRP A 429 -9.12 12.12 8.30
C TRP A 429 -10.18 12.24 9.38
N ASN A 430 -9.82 12.60 10.61
CA ASN A 430 -10.78 13.19 11.54
C ASN A 430 -10.99 14.65 11.14
N VAL A 431 -11.58 14.86 9.96
CA VAL A 431 -11.62 16.17 9.27
C VAL A 431 -12.37 17.24 10.05
N SER A 432 -13.21 16.85 11.02
CA SER A 432 -13.89 17.78 11.93
C SER A 432 -13.07 18.14 13.18
N HIS A 433 -11.95 17.45 13.42
CA HIS A 433 -11.03 17.66 14.53
C HIS A 433 -11.74 17.81 15.88
N GLN A 434 -12.72 16.94 16.14
CA GLN A 434 -13.53 17.00 17.36
C GLN A 434 -12.83 16.27 18.50
N PRO A 435 -12.62 16.94 19.65
CA PRO A 435 -11.94 16.33 20.79
C PRO A 435 -12.83 15.34 21.53
N ASP A 436 -12.22 14.29 22.07
CA ASP A 436 -12.88 13.28 22.90
C ASP A 436 -11.94 12.85 24.03
N ALA A 437 -12.37 13.10 25.28
CA ALA A 437 -11.55 12.86 26.46
C ALA A 437 -11.23 11.37 26.70
N THR A 438 -12.11 10.45 26.23
CA THR A 438 -11.86 9.00 26.33
C THR A 438 -10.75 8.59 25.38
N ILE A 439 -10.81 9.06 24.14
CA ILE A 439 -9.75 8.83 23.14
C ILE A 439 -8.43 9.42 23.61
N ASP A 440 -8.43 10.66 24.10
CA ASP A 440 -7.20 11.33 24.57
C ASP A 440 -6.57 10.57 25.74
N SER A 441 -7.39 10.05 26.68
CA SER A 441 -6.93 9.26 27.81
C SER A 441 -6.33 7.91 27.39
N LEU A 442 -6.99 7.20 26.46
CA LEU A 442 -6.50 5.93 25.93
C LEU A 442 -5.22 6.11 25.11
N TRP A 443 -5.13 7.19 24.34
CA TRP A 443 -3.90 7.54 23.61
C TRP A 443 -2.74 7.87 24.55
N ALA A 444 -2.99 8.62 25.63
CA ALA A 444 -1.97 8.88 26.65
C ALA A 444 -1.46 7.58 27.31
N LYS A 445 -2.35 6.59 27.51
CA LYS A 445 -1.97 5.25 27.97
C LYS A 445 -1.13 4.50 26.94
N ILE A 446 -1.49 4.55 25.65
CA ILE A 446 -0.68 3.96 24.55
C ILE A 446 0.74 4.54 24.55
N ASN A 447 0.88 5.86 24.72
CA ASN A 447 2.16 6.56 24.74
C ASN A 447 3.09 6.15 25.89
N THR A 448 2.54 5.57 26.97
CA THR A 448 3.29 5.20 28.19
C THR A 448 3.30 3.69 28.47
N SER A 449 2.67 2.88 27.62
CA SER A 449 2.58 1.42 27.78
C SER A 449 3.24 0.68 26.61
N SER A 450 3.42 -0.64 26.75
CA SER A 450 3.95 -1.53 25.70
C SER A 450 3.32 -2.92 25.81
N GLY A 451 3.55 -3.77 24.81
CA GLY A 451 3.04 -5.15 24.78
C GLY A 451 1.53 -5.22 24.98
N ASP A 452 1.08 -6.17 25.80
CA ASP A 452 -0.34 -6.44 26.05
C ASP A 452 -1.10 -5.22 26.60
N GLN A 453 -0.46 -4.37 27.38
CA GLN A 453 -1.11 -3.17 27.94
C GLN A 453 -1.44 -2.14 26.85
N ARG A 454 -0.55 -1.99 25.86
CA ARG A 454 -0.76 -1.10 24.72
C ARG A 454 -1.83 -1.67 23.80
N LYS A 455 -1.69 -2.96 23.46
CA LYS A 455 -2.68 -3.69 22.67
C LYS A 455 -4.08 -3.56 23.25
N GLN A 456 -4.23 -3.74 24.57
CA GLN A 456 -5.53 -3.58 25.22
C GLN A 456 -6.07 -2.15 25.08
N ALA A 457 -5.23 -1.11 25.23
CA ALA A 457 -5.66 0.27 25.06
C ALA A 457 -6.11 0.58 23.61
N GLU A 458 -5.46 -0.02 22.61
CA GLU A 458 -5.89 0.06 21.21
C GLU A 458 -7.25 -0.63 20.97
N GLN A 459 -7.45 -1.80 21.56
CA GLN A 459 -8.75 -2.50 21.52
C GLN A 459 -9.85 -1.74 22.26
N ASP A 460 -9.52 -1.07 23.37
CA ASP A 460 -10.44 -0.21 24.10
C ASP A 460 -10.87 0.99 23.23
N ILE A 461 -9.95 1.58 22.45
CA ILE A 461 -10.29 2.61 21.45
C ILE A 461 -11.25 2.04 20.40
N ASN A 462 -10.95 0.87 19.83
CA ASN A 462 -11.80 0.22 18.82
C ASN A 462 -13.22 -0.02 19.35
N LYS A 463 -13.32 -0.54 20.58
CA LYS A 463 -14.60 -0.76 21.24
C LYS A 463 -15.36 0.56 21.42
N TYR A 464 -14.70 1.60 21.92
CA TYR A 464 -15.32 2.90 22.15
C TYR A 464 -15.86 3.53 20.87
N ILE A 465 -15.04 3.65 19.82
CA ILE A 465 -15.47 4.27 18.55
C ILE A 465 -16.59 3.46 17.86
N SER A 466 -16.59 2.14 18.06
CA SER A 466 -17.64 1.26 17.58
C SER A 466 -18.94 1.47 18.35
N ASP A 467 -18.90 1.50 19.68
CA ASP A 467 -20.06 1.73 20.56
C ASP A 467 -20.66 3.15 20.36
N GLN A 468 -19.81 4.11 19.99
CA GLN A 468 -20.16 5.48 19.62
C GLN A 468 -20.52 5.67 18.14
N ALA A 469 -20.43 4.62 17.31
CA ALA A 469 -20.75 4.65 15.89
C ALA A 469 -20.07 5.81 15.12
N TRP A 470 -18.76 6.00 15.31
CA TRP A 470 -17.98 7.03 14.60
C TRP A 470 -17.74 6.69 13.12
N PHE A 471 -18.00 5.44 12.73
CA PHE A 471 -17.80 4.96 11.38
C PHE A 471 -18.98 4.09 10.95
N VAL A 472 -19.17 3.99 9.63
CA VAL A 472 -20.05 3.01 9.00
C VAL A 472 -19.20 2.08 8.12
N PRO A 473 -18.53 1.06 8.70
CA PRO A 473 -17.76 0.09 7.92
C PRO A 473 -18.72 -0.79 7.11
N MET A 474 -18.43 -0.98 5.82
CA MET A 474 -19.27 -1.76 4.91
C MET A 474 -18.57 -3.06 4.48
N ALA A 475 -17.37 -2.95 3.92
CA ALA A 475 -16.63 -4.10 3.42
C ALA A 475 -15.11 -3.89 3.45
N TYR A 476 -14.38 -4.99 3.62
CA TYR A 476 -12.96 -5.13 3.36
C TYR A 476 -12.78 -5.73 1.96
N PRO A 477 -12.60 -4.90 0.92
CA PRO A 477 -12.39 -5.38 -0.44
C PRO A 477 -11.06 -6.15 -0.54
N ASP A 478 -11.04 -7.16 -1.38
CA ASP A 478 -9.79 -7.79 -1.79
C ASP A 478 -9.12 -6.97 -2.90
N LEU A 479 -7.79 -6.88 -2.82
CA LEU A 479 -6.92 -6.44 -3.90
C LEU A 479 -6.25 -7.66 -4.54
N PHE A 480 -5.89 -7.55 -5.81
CA PHE A 480 -5.36 -8.70 -6.55
C PHE A 480 -4.04 -8.33 -7.23
N PHE A 481 -2.99 -9.08 -6.88
CA PHE A 481 -1.75 -9.07 -7.63
C PHE A 481 -1.71 -10.30 -8.54
N ALA A 482 -1.72 -10.07 -9.85
CA ALA A 482 -1.61 -11.14 -10.83
C ALA A 482 -0.17 -11.28 -11.30
N TYR A 483 0.29 -12.53 -11.43
CA TYR A 483 1.63 -12.83 -11.86
C TYR A 483 1.73 -14.10 -12.68
N ARG A 484 2.80 -14.21 -13.47
CA ARG A 484 3.09 -15.38 -14.30
C ARG A 484 3.70 -16.50 -13.46
N SER A 485 3.45 -17.75 -13.85
CA SER A 485 3.93 -18.94 -13.11
C SER A 485 5.46 -19.13 -13.11
N ASN A 486 6.19 -18.33 -13.89
CA ASN A 486 7.65 -18.36 -13.97
C ASN A 486 8.34 -17.42 -12.96
N ILE A 487 7.58 -16.77 -12.07
CA ILE A 487 8.11 -16.07 -10.89
C ILE A 487 7.44 -16.63 -9.63
N ASN A 488 8.15 -16.60 -8.52
CA ASN A 488 7.60 -16.94 -7.21
C ASN A 488 7.39 -15.66 -6.40
N VAL A 489 6.17 -15.44 -5.92
CA VAL A 489 5.83 -14.27 -5.09
C VAL A 489 5.42 -14.76 -3.71
N GLN A 490 6.21 -14.40 -2.71
CA GLN A 490 5.92 -14.72 -1.31
C GLN A 490 4.69 -13.91 -0.82
N PRO A 491 4.01 -14.37 0.24
CA PRO A 491 2.97 -13.56 0.88
C PRO A 491 3.48 -12.16 1.18
N SER A 492 2.65 -11.15 0.88
CA SER A 492 3.07 -9.75 0.91
C SER A 492 3.60 -9.39 2.30
N SER A 493 4.79 -8.81 2.31
CA SER A 493 5.41 -8.26 3.50
C SER A 493 5.16 -6.76 3.67
N ASP A 494 4.25 -6.19 2.87
CA ASP A 494 3.82 -4.79 2.97
C ASP A 494 2.91 -4.58 4.19
N TYR A 495 3.21 -3.57 4.99
CA TYR A 495 2.41 -3.23 6.16
C TYR A 495 1.05 -2.65 5.76
N ALA A 496 0.97 -1.95 4.64
CA ALA A 496 -0.29 -1.48 4.07
C ALA A 496 -1.02 -2.58 3.28
N ALA A 497 -0.36 -3.72 3.04
CA ALA A 497 -0.83 -4.85 2.24
C ALA A 497 -1.45 -4.48 0.88
N LEU A 498 -0.97 -3.40 0.25
CA LEU A 498 -1.51 -2.92 -1.03
C LEU A 498 -0.84 -3.60 -2.22
N ASN A 499 0.40 -4.06 -2.06
CA ASN A 499 1.15 -4.79 -3.07
C ASN A 499 2.20 -5.73 -2.45
N PRO A 500 2.70 -6.74 -3.17
CA PRO A 500 3.94 -7.39 -2.77
C PRO A 500 5.09 -6.39 -2.83
N LEU A 501 6.03 -6.46 -1.88
CA LEU A 501 7.24 -5.64 -1.91
C LEU A 501 8.31 -6.29 -2.79
N LEU A 502 9.32 -5.54 -3.26
CA LEU A 502 10.36 -6.08 -4.13
C LEU A 502 11.10 -7.28 -3.51
N ARG A 503 11.21 -7.32 -2.18
CA ARG A 503 11.82 -8.43 -1.42
C ARG A 503 10.98 -9.71 -1.41
N ASP A 504 9.72 -9.66 -1.82
CA ASP A 504 8.80 -10.81 -1.86
C ASP A 504 8.97 -11.63 -3.14
N PHE A 505 9.61 -11.09 -4.17
CA PHE A 505 9.85 -11.78 -5.44
C PHE A 505 11.10 -12.64 -5.36
N LYS A 506 10.95 -13.94 -5.67
CA LYS A 506 12.01 -14.97 -5.61
C LYS A 506 12.24 -15.65 -6.94
#